data_AF-A0A3R9NHJ0-F1
#
_entry.id   AF-A0A3R9NHJ0-F1
#
_cell.length_a   1.000
_cell.length_b   1.000
_cell.length_c   1.000
_cell.angle_alpha   90.00
_cell.angle_beta   90.00
_cell.angle_gamma   90.00
#
_symmetry.space_group_name_H-M   'P 1'
#
loop_
_entity.id
_entity.type
_entity.pdbx_description
1 polymer ?
#
loop_
_entity_poly.entity_id
_entity_poly.type
_entity_poly.pdbx_seq_one_letter_code
_entity_poly.pdbx_strand_id
1 'polypeptide(L)'
;MKLSSDYIVMRDKQSGHFLNELKNKRSSLATQAGFVDDIRGALTMPYDCYLEQKTALKALAKVHGMEIIRVKATFDLTYPNGGDVQKIERENKNIGLFDLLRSL
;
A
#
# COMPACT_ATOMS: atom_id res chain seq x y z
N MET A 1 20.95 -5.90 1.48
CA MET A 1 20.02 -6.23 0.35
C MET A 1 19.27 -4.98 -0.08
N LYS A 2 19.08 -4.73 -1.40
CA LYS A 2 18.33 -3.56 -1.91
C LYS A 2 16.97 -3.97 -2.49
N LEU A 3 15.92 -3.23 -2.15
CA LEU A 3 14.58 -3.38 -2.72
C LEU A 3 14.13 -2.06 -3.34
N SER A 4 13.86 -2.06 -4.64
CA SER A 4 13.35 -0.89 -5.35
C SER A 4 11.98 -1.18 -5.92
N SER A 5 11.03 -0.26 -5.73
CA SER A 5 9.71 -0.38 -6.31
C SER A 5 9.04 0.99 -6.43
N ASP A 6 8.05 1.05 -7.30
CA ASP A 6 7.29 2.24 -7.61
C ASP A 6 5.88 2.10 -7.04
N TYR A 7 5.50 3.10 -6.25
CA TYR A 7 4.22 3.14 -5.55
C TYR A 7 3.43 4.37 -5.95
N ILE A 8 2.13 4.28 -5.73
CA ILE A 8 1.21 5.41 -5.75
C ILE A 8 0.77 5.73 -4.33
N VAL A 9 0.80 7.01 -4.00
CA VAL A 9 0.17 7.60 -2.81
C VAL A 9 -0.79 8.70 -3.24
N MET A 10 -1.76 9.00 -2.38
CA MET A 10 -2.63 10.18 -2.54
C MET A 10 -2.29 11.21 -1.48
N ARG A 11 -2.31 12.49 -1.86
CA ARG A 11 -2.02 13.61 -0.98
C ARG A 11 -3.15 14.63 -1.04
N ASP A 12 -3.61 15.09 0.11
CA ASP A 12 -4.57 16.19 0.17
C ASP A 12 -3.91 17.48 -0.30
N LYS A 13 -4.59 18.21 -1.20
CA LYS A 13 -4.03 19.43 -1.80
C LYS A 13 -4.04 20.62 -0.86
N GLN A 14 -4.84 20.60 0.20
CA GLN A 14 -4.96 21.71 1.14
C GLN A 14 -3.92 21.61 2.27
N SER A 15 -3.86 20.47 2.95
CA SER A 15 -2.95 20.22 4.06
C SER A 15 -1.57 19.73 3.62
N GLY A 16 -1.47 19.12 2.44
CA GLY A 16 -0.25 18.41 2.02
C GLY A 16 -0.05 17.08 2.73
N HIS A 17 -1.01 16.62 3.55
CA HIS A 17 -0.93 15.34 4.24
C HIS A 17 -1.31 14.18 3.31
N PHE A 18 -0.75 13.00 3.56
CA PHE A 18 -0.97 11.80 2.79
C PHE A 18 -2.20 11.03 3.27
N LEU A 19 -2.93 10.41 2.35
CA LEU A 19 -4.07 9.55 2.68
C LEU A 19 -3.57 8.33 3.47
N ASN A 20 -4.07 8.14 4.69
CA ASN A 20 -3.74 7.02 5.58
C ASN A 20 -4.91 6.02 5.70
N GLU A 21 -6.14 6.50 5.55
CA GLU A 21 -7.31 5.64 5.60
C GLU A 21 -8.44 6.15 4.71
N LEU A 22 -9.19 5.22 4.14
CA LEU A 22 -10.43 5.51 3.43
C LEU A 22 -11.49 4.53 3.92
N LYS A 23 -12.49 5.03 4.64
CA LYS A 23 -13.55 4.22 5.25
C LYS A 23 -14.91 4.59 4.68
N ASN A 24 -15.79 3.61 4.49
CA ASN A 24 -17.18 3.86 4.18
C ASN A 24 -17.89 4.40 5.42
N LYS A 25 -18.68 5.47 5.27
CA LYS A 25 -19.57 5.94 6.34
C LYS A 25 -20.75 4.98 6.46
N ARG A 26 -21.04 4.55 7.69
CA ARG A 26 -22.14 3.60 7.98
C ARG A 26 -23.46 4.11 7.38
N SER A 27 -24.19 3.21 6.71
CA SER A 27 -25.50 3.50 6.11
C SER A 27 -25.51 4.63 5.07
N SER A 28 -24.38 4.89 4.39
CA SER A 28 -24.31 5.85 3.28
C SER A 28 -23.33 5.39 2.19
N LEU A 29 -23.45 5.97 0.99
CA LEU A 29 -22.48 5.79 -0.09
C LEU A 29 -21.25 6.70 0.03
N ALA A 30 -21.18 7.52 1.09
CA ALA A 30 -20.08 8.44 1.29
C ALA A 30 -18.87 7.74 1.94
N THR A 31 -17.68 8.23 1.61
CA THR A 31 -16.42 7.80 2.23
C THR A 31 -15.85 8.92 3.10
N GLN A 32 -15.07 8.53 4.10
CA GLN A 32 -14.28 9.41 4.95
C GLN A 32 -12.80 9.09 4.73
N ALA A 33 -12.03 10.13 4.39
CA ALA A 33 -10.59 10.07 4.27
C ALA A 33 -9.92 10.55 5.57
N GLY A 34 -8.96 9.79 6.07
CA GLY A 34 -8.06 10.19 7.15
C GLY A 34 -6.65 10.40 6.59
N PHE A 35 -5.93 11.37 7.16
CA PHE A 35 -4.64 11.81 6.64
C PHE A 35 -3.53 11.78 7.70
N VAL A 36 -2.29 11.65 7.24
CA VAL A 36 -1.06 11.65 8.05
C VAL A 36 -0.02 12.54 7.39
N ASP A 37 0.82 13.21 8.17
CA ASP A 37 1.89 14.08 7.68
C ASP A 37 3.09 13.30 7.12
N ASP A 38 3.37 12.12 7.67
CA ASP A 38 4.46 11.24 7.25
C ASP A 38 4.06 10.22 6.17
N ILE A 39 4.79 10.22 5.04
CA ILE A 39 4.59 9.29 3.92
C ILE A 39 4.69 7.81 4.32
N ARG A 40 5.42 7.48 5.40
CA ARG A 40 5.53 6.10 5.91
C ARG A 40 4.20 5.56 6.46
N GLY A 41 3.29 6.44 6.85
CA GLY A 41 1.92 6.10 7.23
C GLY A 41 0.93 6.17 6.08
N ALA A 42 1.36 6.48 4.85
CA ALA A 42 0.44 6.60 3.73
C ALA A 42 -0.07 5.23 3.24
N LEU A 43 -1.30 5.19 2.77
CA LEU A 43 -1.76 4.10 1.91
C LEU A 43 -0.94 4.11 0.62
N THR A 44 -0.31 2.97 0.36
CA THR A 44 0.49 2.74 -0.85
C THR A 44 -0.16 1.68 -1.71
N MET A 45 0.06 1.81 -3.01
CA MET A 45 -0.38 0.83 -3.99
C MET A 45 0.73 0.66 -5.03
N PRO A 46 1.02 -0.57 -5.49
CA PRO A 46 1.96 -0.78 -6.59
C PRO A 46 1.55 0.00 -7.84
N TYR A 47 2.51 0.57 -8.56
CA TYR A 47 2.24 1.36 -9.75
C TYR A 47 1.41 0.61 -10.81
N ASP A 48 1.64 -0.69 -10.99
CA ASP A 48 0.91 -1.49 -11.97
C ASP A 48 -0.57 -1.65 -11.61
N CYS A 49 -0.90 -1.86 -10.33
CA CYS A 49 -2.29 -1.88 -9.86
C CYS A 49 -3.01 -0.54 -10.09
N TYR A 50 -2.28 0.59 -9.97
CA TYR A 50 -2.84 1.89 -10.31
C TYR A 50 -3.17 2.00 -11.80
N LEU A 51 -2.35 1.44 -12.70
CA LEU A 51 -2.62 1.49 -14.14
C LEU A 51 -3.92 0.76 -14.48
N GLU A 52 -4.19 -0.38 -13.85
CA GLU A 52 -5.44 -1.15 -14.03
C GLU A 52 -6.67 -0.39 -13.54
N GLN A 53 -6.55 0.40 -12.46
CA GLN A 53 -7.68 1.06 -11.79
C GLN A 53 -7.66 2.59 -11.92
N LYS A 54 -6.90 3.11 -12.88
CA LYS A 54 -6.56 4.53 -13.03
C LYS A 54 -7.77 5.46 -13.01
N THR A 55 -8.84 5.08 -13.70
CA THR A 55 -10.06 5.90 -13.82
C THR A 55 -10.77 6.04 -12.48
N ALA A 56 -10.93 4.93 -11.74
CA ALA A 56 -11.57 4.94 -10.43
C ALA A 56 -10.77 5.77 -9.41
N LEU A 57 -9.45 5.61 -9.41
CA LEU A 57 -8.58 6.34 -8.50
C LEU A 57 -8.52 7.85 -8.80
N LYS A 58 -8.58 8.24 -10.07
CA LYS A 58 -8.73 9.65 -10.45
C LYS A 58 -10.06 10.24 -10.00
N ALA A 59 -11.15 9.49 -10.10
CA ALA A 59 -12.46 9.93 -9.62
C ALA A 59 -12.45 10.10 -8.10
N LEU A 60 -11.89 9.13 -7.37
CA LEU A 60 -11.72 9.20 -5.91
C LEU A 60 -10.89 10.41 -5.49
N ALA A 61 -9.73 10.63 -6.13
CA ALA A 61 -8.88 11.77 -5.86
C ALA A 61 -9.61 13.10 -6.09
N LYS A 62 -10.40 13.20 -7.17
CA LYS A 62 -11.21 14.39 -7.46
C LYS A 62 -12.26 14.66 -6.38
N VAL A 63 -12.99 13.63 -5.93
CA VAL A 63 -14.07 13.78 -4.93
C VAL A 63 -13.52 14.27 -3.59
N HIS A 64 -12.34 13.82 -3.19
CA HIS A 64 -11.71 14.17 -1.93
C HIS A 64 -10.68 15.31 -2.03
N GLY A 65 -10.56 15.97 -3.19
CA GLY A 65 -9.61 17.09 -3.36
C GLY A 65 -8.13 16.68 -3.32
N MET A 66 -7.81 15.42 -3.59
CA MET A 66 -6.45 14.87 -3.53
C MET A 66 -5.71 14.96 -4.87
N GLU A 67 -4.39 14.92 -4.82
CA GLU A 67 -3.52 14.62 -5.94
C GLU A 67 -2.97 13.18 -5.84
N ILE A 68 -2.57 12.62 -6.99
CA ILE A 68 -2.01 11.26 -7.10
C ILE A 68 -0.54 11.39 -7.43
N ILE A 69 0.33 10.79 -6.60
CA ILE A 69 1.78 10.94 -6.68
C ILE A 69 2.42 9.58 -6.91
N ARG A 70 3.32 9.49 -7.89
CA ARG A 70 4.22 8.33 -8.05
C ARG A 70 5.45 8.51 -7.18
N VAL A 71 5.70 7.55 -6.31
CA VAL A 71 6.83 7.49 -5.41
C VAL A 71 7.76 6.39 -5.89
N LYS A 72 9.01 6.74 -6.21
CA LYS A 72 10.07 5.77 -6.45
C LYS A 72 10.84 5.60 -5.16
N ALA A 73 10.79 4.41 -4.57
CA ALA A 73 11.45 4.14 -3.30
C ALA A 73 12.48 3.02 -3.47
N THR A 74 13.62 3.19 -2.80
CA THR A 74 14.64 2.16 -2.64
C THR A 74 14.91 1.98 -1.16
N PHE A 75 14.78 0.74 -0.68
CA PHE A 75 15.05 0.34 0.69
C PHE A 75 16.35 -0.45 0.74
N ASP A 76 17.31 0.05 1.54
CA ASP A 76 18.52 -0.67 1.88
C ASP A 76 18.29 -1.44 3.18
N LEU A 77 18.14 -2.76 3.06
CA LEU A 77 17.95 -3.66 4.18
C LEU A 77 19.30 -4.11 4.73
N THR A 78 19.51 -3.81 6.02
CA THR A 78 20.67 -4.19 6.83
C THR A 78 20.19 -4.61 8.22
N TYR A 79 21.01 -5.37 8.93
CA TYR A 79 20.83 -5.54 10.37
C TYR A 79 21.16 -4.22 11.10
N PRO A 80 20.68 -4.00 12.34
CA PRO A 80 21.00 -2.77 13.09
C PRO A 80 22.49 -2.49 13.29
N ASN A 81 23.33 -3.53 13.21
CA ASN A 81 24.80 -3.42 13.25
C ASN A 81 25.43 -3.11 11.87
N GLY A 82 24.62 -2.86 10.84
CA GLY A 82 25.07 -2.61 9.47
C GLY A 82 25.38 -3.88 8.64
N GLY A 83 25.25 -5.07 9.22
CA GLY A 83 25.50 -6.32 8.50
C GLY A 83 24.48 -6.60 7.39
N ASP A 84 24.90 -7.35 6.38
CA ASP A 84 24.05 -7.73 5.27
C ASP A 84 22.96 -8.74 5.69
N VAL A 85 21.72 -8.45 5.33
CA VAL A 85 20.61 -9.41 5.48
C VAL A 85 20.56 -10.37 4.31
N GLN A 86 20.21 -11.63 4.58
CA GLN A 86 20.00 -12.67 3.57
C GLN A 86 18.54 -12.74 3.13
N LYS A 87 18.31 -13.22 1.90
CA LYS A 87 16.96 -13.48 1.40
C LYS A 87 16.35 -14.65 2.17
N ILE A 88 15.16 -14.45 2.71
CA ILE A 88 14.40 -15.53 3.35
C ILE A 88 13.64 -16.29 2.25
N GLU A 89 13.97 -17.56 2.05
CA GLU A 89 13.17 -18.45 1.22
C GLU A 89 11.95 -18.91 2.02
N ARG A 90 10.76 -18.65 1.47
CA ARG A 90 9.52 -19.22 2.01
C ARG A 90 9.22 -20.48 1.22
N GLU A 91 9.19 -21.63 1.91
CA GLU A 91 8.55 -22.81 1.36
C GLU A 91 7.05 -22.55 1.22
N ASN A 92 6.56 -22.52 -0.01
CA ASN A 92 5.12 -22.58 -0.27
C ASN A 92 4.64 -23.99 0.10
N LYS A 93 4.34 -24.22 1.38
CA LYS A 93 3.58 -25.38 1.82
C LYS A 93 2.16 -25.20 1.32
N ASN A 94 1.93 -25.60 0.08
CA ASN A 94 0.62 -25.75 -0.51
C ASN A 94 -0.01 -26.99 0.13
N ILE A 95 -0.38 -26.87 1.42
CA ILE A 95 -1.10 -27.93 2.14
C ILE A 95 -2.48 -27.96 1.51
N GLY A 96 -2.71 -28.94 0.64
CA GLY A 96 -3.98 -29.10 -0.03
C GLY A 96 -5.08 -29.27 1.01
N LEU A 97 -6.29 -28.80 0.71
CA LEU A 97 -7.47 -28.95 1.59
C LEU A 97 -7.67 -30.42 2.05
N PHE A 98 -7.27 -31.38 1.20
CA PHE A 98 -7.29 -32.81 1.48
C PHE A 98 -6.29 -33.26 2.57
N ASP A 99 -5.11 -32.65 2.67
CA ASP A 99 -4.12 -32.99 3.70
C ASP A 99 -4.57 -32.51 5.08
N LEU A 100 -5.32 -31.40 5.12
CA LEU A 100 -5.88 -30.82 6.36
C LEU A 100 -7.07 -31.61 6.91
N LEU A 101 -7.83 -32.30 6.04
CA LEU A 101 -8.92 -33.18 6.46
C LEU A 101 -8.46 -34.56 6.91
N ARG A 102 -7.25 -34.99 6.52
CA ARG A 102 -6.70 -36.30 6.87
C ARG A 102 -6.05 -36.32 8.26
N SER A 103 -5.84 -35.15 8.87
CA SER A 103 -5.24 -34.97 10.20
C SER A 103 -6.25 -34.67 11.31
N LEU A 104 -7.55 -34.71 11.01
CA LEU A 104 -8.69 -34.63 11.94
C LEU A 104 -9.27 -36.03 12.20
#